data_AF-A0A255ZYT2-F1
#
_entry.id   AF-A0A255ZYT2-F1
#
_cell.length_a   1.000
_cell.length_b   1.000
_cell.length_c   1.000
_cell.angle_alpha   90.00
_cell.angle_beta   90.00
_cell.angle_gamma   90.00
#
_symmetry.space_group_name_H-M   'P 1'
#
loop_
_entity.id
_entity.type
_entity.pdbx_description
1 polymer ?
#
loop_
_entity_poly.entity_id
_entity_poly.type
_entity_poly.pdbx_seq_one_letter_code
_entity_poly.pdbx_strand_id
1 'polypeptide(L)'
;MDEQKVIFSEILAAGKKFVEDTFELYKLKGLKSISEIGGLLVFYVIILIVLIPAFLLANFAVAFLIGEQLESLAKGFLIVAAAYFLIGILLFAFKNKLTKWFINLIIKSIFKT
;
A
#
# COMPACT_ATOMS: atom_id res chain seq x y z
N MET A 1 -5.02 10.47 60.78
CA MET A 1 -4.26 9.34 60.22
C MET A 1 -5.09 8.50 59.24
N ASP A 2 -6.42 8.43 59.40
CA ASP A 2 -7.30 7.65 58.52
C ASP A 2 -7.80 8.41 57.27
N GLU A 3 -8.06 9.72 57.37
CA GLU A 3 -8.56 10.54 56.23
C GLU A 3 -7.58 10.65 55.05
N GLN A 4 -6.26 10.74 55.32
CA GLN A 4 -5.25 10.79 54.25
C GLN A 4 -5.17 9.48 53.43
N LYS A 5 -5.45 8.33 54.06
CA LYS A 5 -5.46 7.03 53.35
C LYS A 5 -6.68 6.90 52.44
N VAL A 6 -7.81 7.46 52.85
CA VAL A 6 -9.04 7.48 52.05
C VAL A 6 -8.85 8.33 50.79
N ILE A 7 -8.34 9.55 50.93
CA ILE A 7 -8.08 10.46 49.79
C ILE A 7 -7.05 9.84 48.83
N PHE A 8 -5.99 9.21 49.35
CA PHE A 8 -5.01 8.50 48.54
C PHE A 8 -5.63 7.32 47.79
N SER A 9 -6.54 6.57 48.42
CA SER A 9 -7.25 5.45 47.78
C SER A 9 -8.23 5.92 46.69
N GLU A 10 -8.88 7.07 46.87
CA GLU A 10 -9.78 7.66 45.86
C GLU A 10 -9.01 8.17 44.64
N ILE A 11 -7.85 8.81 44.84
CA ILE A 11 -6.98 9.24 43.73
C ILE A 11 -6.43 8.03 42.98
N LEU A 12 -6.04 6.97 43.67
CA LEU A 12 -5.62 5.72 43.05
C LEU A 12 -6.77 5.06 42.27
N ALA A 13 -7.99 5.05 42.81
CA ALA A 13 -9.16 4.51 42.13
C ALA A 13 -9.51 5.31 40.87
N ALA A 14 -9.46 6.65 40.93
CA ALA A 14 -9.69 7.52 39.79
C ALA A 14 -8.62 7.36 38.70
N GLY A 15 -7.34 7.28 39.10
CA GLY A 15 -6.23 7.03 38.18
C GLY A 15 -6.30 5.66 37.51
N LYS A 16 -6.69 4.62 38.26
CA LYS A 16 -6.91 3.27 37.71
C LYS A 16 -8.04 3.26 36.67
N LYS A 17 -9.15 3.90 36.98
CA LYS A 17 -10.29 4.03 36.06
C LYS A 17 -9.92 4.78 34.78
N PHE A 18 -9.14 5.86 34.89
CA PHE A 18 -8.66 6.61 33.73
C PHE A 18 -7.73 5.78 32.83
N VAL A 19 -6.85 4.97 33.42
CA VAL A 19 -5.97 4.05 32.68
C VAL A 19 -6.78 2.94 32.02
N GLU A 20 -7.78 2.37 32.71
CA GLU A 20 -8.69 1.37 32.15
C GLU A 20 -9.49 1.93 30.96
N ASP A 21 -10.12 3.10 31.12
CA ASP A 21 -10.89 3.77 30.06
C ASP A 21 -10.00 4.08 28.85
N THR A 22 -8.78 4.58 29.09
CA THR A 22 -7.81 4.87 28.02
C THR A 22 -7.39 3.59 27.31
N PHE A 23 -7.10 2.52 28.04
CA PHE A 23 -6.70 1.23 27.48
C PHE A 23 -7.83 0.60 26.63
N GLU A 24 -9.07 0.71 27.09
CA GLU A 24 -10.25 0.23 26.37
C GLU A 24 -10.46 1.01 25.06
N LEU A 25 -10.28 2.33 25.08
CA LEU A 25 -10.31 3.16 23.87
C LEU A 25 -9.20 2.81 22.87
N TYR A 26 -7.99 2.51 23.33
CA TYR A 26 -6.89 2.04 22.46
C TYR A 26 -7.19 0.66 21.86
N LYS A 27 -7.77 -0.25 22.63
CA LYS A 27 -8.21 -1.56 22.14
C LYS A 27 -9.28 -1.43 21.06
N LEU A 28 -10.31 -0.61 21.29
CA LEU A 28 -11.37 -0.32 20.33
C LEU A 28 -10.85 0.35 19.06
N LYS A 29 -9.98 1.37 19.19
CA LYS A 29 -9.35 2.05 18.03
C LYS A 29 -8.42 1.10 17.26
N GLY A 30 -7.67 0.27 17.96
CA GLY A 30 -6.80 -0.74 17.36
C GLY A 30 -7.60 -1.74 16.53
N LEU A 31 -8.68 -2.29 17.09
CA LEU A 31 -9.58 -3.21 16.38
C LEU A 31 -10.20 -2.54 15.13
N LYS A 32 -10.73 -1.32 15.28
CA LYS A 32 -11.33 -0.58 14.16
C LYS A 32 -10.32 -0.34 13.03
N SER A 33 -9.12 0.12 13.35
CA SER A 33 -8.06 0.37 12.37
C SER A 33 -7.61 -0.91 11.65
N ILE A 34 -7.47 -2.02 12.39
CA ILE A 34 -7.13 -3.33 11.80
C ILE A 34 -8.24 -3.81 10.86
N SER A 35 -9.50 -3.62 11.23
CA SER A 35 -10.64 -3.99 10.36
C SER A 35 -10.74 -3.13 9.11
N GLU A 36 -10.51 -1.82 9.21
CA GLU A 36 -10.52 -0.90 8.05
C GLU A 36 -9.38 -1.22 7.07
N ILE A 37 -8.15 -1.39 7.57
CA ILE A 37 -7.00 -1.77 6.75
C ILE A 37 -7.20 -3.18 6.17
N GLY A 38 -7.70 -4.12 6.98
CA GLY A 38 -8.00 -5.48 6.56
C GLY A 38 -9.01 -5.54 5.41
N GLY A 39 -10.09 -4.76 5.50
CA GLY A 39 -11.09 -4.66 4.43
C GLY A 39 -10.50 -4.11 3.12
N LEU A 40 -9.67 -3.05 3.20
CA LEU A 40 -8.98 -2.50 2.03
C LEU A 40 -8.00 -3.51 1.42
N LEU A 41 -7.24 -4.23 2.24
CA LEU A 41 -6.31 -5.26 1.77
C LEU A 41 -7.04 -6.37 1.01
N VAL A 42 -8.16 -6.87 1.55
CA VAL A 42 -8.99 -7.89 0.87
C VAL A 42 -9.50 -7.37 -0.47
N PHE A 43 -10.00 -6.15 -0.52
CA PHE A 43 -10.46 -5.51 -1.75
C PHE A 43 -9.33 -5.41 -2.80
N TYR A 44 -8.14 -4.96 -2.41
CA TYR A 44 -7.00 -4.88 -3.31
C TYR A 44 -6.54 -6.26 -3.80
N VAL A 45 -6.54 -7.28 -2.94
CA VAL A 45 -6.21 -8.66 -3.32
C VAL A 45 -7.18 -9.17 -4.39
N ILE A 46 -8.48 -8.97 -4.21
CA ILE A 46 -9.49 -9.37 -5.21
C ILE A 46 -9.24 -8.68 -6.55
N ILE A 47 -8.96 -7.38 -6.53
CA ILE A 47 -8.63 -6.62 -7.74
C ILE A 47 -7.36 -7.17 -8.42
N LEU A 48 -6.31 -7.46 -7.65
CA LEU A 48 -5.06 -7.99 -8.18
C LEU A 48 -5.25 -9.37 -8.82
N ILE A 49 -6.09 -10.22 -8.25
CA ILE A 49 -6.42 -11.54 -8.81
C ILE A 49 -7.05 -11.42 -10.20
N VAL A 50 -7.77 -10.34 -10.50
CA VAL A 50 -8.37 -10.10 -11.82
C VAL A 50 -7.40 -9.36 -12.75
N LEU A 51 -6.75 -8.30 -12.25
CA LEU A 51 -5.91 -7.43 -13.05
C LEU A 51 -4.61 -8.09 -13.51
N ILE A 52 -3.95 -8.86 -12.64
CA ILE A 52 -2.68 -9.50 -12.98
C ILE A 52 -2.84 -10.46 -14.17
N PRO A 53 -3.76 -11.45 -14.17
CA PRO A 53 -3.93 -12.34 -15.31
C PRO A 53 -4.46 -11.60 -16.54
N ALA A 54 -5.35 -10.61 -16.39
CA ALA A 54 -5.80 -9.81 -17.53
C ALA A 54 -4.63 -9.06 -18.20
N PHE A 55 -3.74 -8.47 -17.41
CA PHE A 55 -2.55 -7.78 -17.91
C PHE A 55 -1.56 -8.75 -18.57
N LEU A 56 -1.38 -9.95 -18.00
CA LEU A 56 -0.53 -10.99 -18.58
C LEU A 56 -1.07 -11.47 -19.93
N LEU A 57 -2.38 -11.72 -20.02
CA LEU A 57 -3.04 -12.08 -21.28
C LEU A 57 -2.95 -10.96 -22.32
N ALA A 58 -3.08 -9.70 -21.92
CA ALA A 58 -2.89 -8.56 -22.82
C ALA A 58 -1.47 -8.53 -23.40
N ASN A 59 -0.44 -8.82 -22.60
CA ASN A 59 0.94 -8.92 -23.10
C ASN A 59 1.12 -10.05 -24.10
N PHE A 60 0.55 -11.22 -23.82
CA PHE A 60 0.57 -12.33 -24.77
C PHE A 60 -0.17 -11.99 -26.05
N ALA A 61 -1.33 -11.33 -25.96
CA ALA A 61 -2.08 -10.88 -27.13
C ALA A 61 -1.26 -9.92 -28.00
N VAL A 62 -0.58 -8.93 -27.40
CA VAL A 62 0.31 -8.02 -28.14
C VAL A 62 1.48 -8.77 -28.78
N ALA A 63 2.11 -9.69 -28.05
CA ALA A 63 3.21 -10.50 -28.59
C ALA A 63 2.74 -11.39 -29.76
N PHE A 64 1.54 -11.99 -29.66
CA PHE A 64 0.95 -12.78 -30.73
C PHE A 64 0.58 -11.94 -31.94
N LEU A 65 -0.05 -10.77 -31.76
CA LEU A 65 -0.40 -9.87 -32.85
C LEU A 65 0.83 -9.41 -33.64
N ILE A 66 1.91 -9.05 -32.94
CA ILE A 66 3.17 -8.67 -33.58
C ILE A 66 3.84 -9.90 -34.23
N GLY A 67 3.80 -11.04 -33.54
CA GLY A 67 4.40 -12.28 -34.01
C GLY A 67 3.74 -12.83 -35.28
N GLU A 68 2.42 -12.72 -35.40
CA GLU A 68 1.65 -13.13 -36.57
C GLU A 68 2.02 -12.29 -37.81
N GLN A 69 2.16 -10.96 -37.65
CA GLN A 69 2.61 -10.08 -38.73
C GLN A 69 4.05 -10.35 -39.20
N LEU A 70 4.87 -10.94 -38.33
CA LEU A 70 6.27 -11.28 -38.60
C LEU A 70 6.47 -12.75 -38.97
N GLU A 71 5.37 -13.50 -39.12
CA GLU A 71 5.33 -14.96 -39.34
C GLU A 71 6.16 -15.74 -38.31
N SER A 72 6.37 -15.18 -37.12
CA SER A 72 7.23 -15.73 -36.08
C SER A 72 6.86 -15.21 -34.69
N LEU A 73 6.29 -16.11 -33.89
CA LEU A 73 5.96 -15.81 -32.48
C LEU A 73 7.19 -15.38 -31.68
N ALA A 74 8.35 -16.00 -31.92
CA ALA A 74 9.59 -15.66 -31.24
C ALA A 74 9.98 -14.18 -31.45
N LYS A 75 9.81 -13.66 -32.67
CA LYS A 75 10.08 -12.24 -32.96
C LYS A 75 9.08 -11.31 -32.27
N GLY A 76 7.80 -11.70 -32.20
CA GLY A 76 6.77 -10.95 -31.49
C GLY A 76 7.10 -10.77 -30.00
N PHE A 77 7.43 -11.87 -29.31
CA PHE A 77 7.87 -11.82 -27.91
C PHE A 77 9.18 -11.03 -27.72
N LEU A 78 10.13 -11.15 -28.66
CA LEU A 78 11.40 -10.43 -28.59
C LEU A 78 11.21 -8.92 -28.69
N ILE A 79 10.30 -8.45 -29.54
CA ILE A 79 9.98 -7.01 -29.67
C ILE A 79 9.33 -6.49 -28.38
N VAL A 80 8.37 -7.22 -27.82
CA VAL A 80 7.73 -6.84 -26.54
C VAL A 80 8.78 -6.80 -25.42
N ALA A 81 9.68 -7.78 -25.35
CA ALA A 81 10.77 -7.80 -24.38
C ALA A 81 11.74 -6.62 -24.58
N ALA A 82 12.11 -6.29 -25.82
CA ALA A 82 12.96 -5.14 -26.13
C ALA A 82 12.30 -3.81 -25.74
N ALA A 83 10.98 -3.67 -25.95
CA ALA A 83 10.23 -2.50 -25.49
C ALA A 83 10.28 -2.34 -23.96
N TYR A 84 10.05 -3.42 -23.21
CA TYR A 84 10.19 -3.40 -21.75
C TYR A 84 11.62 -3.11 -21.28
N PHE A 85 12.62 -3.64 -21.98
CA PHE A 85 14.02 -3.37 -21.70
C PHE A 85 14.39 -1.89 -21.90
N LEU A 86 13.91 -1.27 -22.98
CA LEU A 86 14.07 0.16 -23.25
C LEU A 86 13.41 1.02 -22.16
N ILE A 87 12.19 0.67 -21.75
CA ILE A 87 11.52 1.33 -20.61
C ILE A 87 12.36 1.20 -19.35
N GLY A 88 12.92 0.02 -19.07
CA GLY A 88 13.81 -0.21 -17.93
C GLY A 88 15.05 0.68 -17.95
N ILE A 89 15.72 0.80 -19.10
CA ILE A 89 16.85 1.71 -19.29
C ILE A 89 16.43 3.17 -19.05
N LEU A 90 15.28 3.57 -19.58
CA LEU A 90 14.77 4.93 -19.44
C LEU A 90 14.48 5.26 -17.97
N LEU A 91 13.85 4.34 -17.24
CA LEU A 91 13.62 4.47 -15.80
C LEU A 91 14.92 4.55 -15.01
N PHE A 92 15.94 3.77 -15.40
CA PHE A 92 17.26 3.82 -14.77
C PHE A 92 17.96 5.16 -15.02
N ALA A 93 17.94 5.65 -16.26
CA ALA A 93 18.52 6.94 -16.63
C ALA A 93 17.85 8.11 -15.89
N PHE A 94 16.53 8.04 -15.70
CA PHE A 94 15.79 9.07 -14.97
C PHE A 94 15.62 8.80 -13.47
N LYS A 95 16.27 7.76 -12.91
CA LYS A 95 16.12 7.35 -11.51
C LYS A 95 16.15 8.54 -10.55
N ASN A 96 17.18 9.38 -10.64
CA ASN A 96 17.35 10.51 -9.73
C ASN A 96 16.24 11.57 -9.88
N LYS A 97 15.75 11.79 -11.10
CA LYS A 97 14.66 12.74 -11.38
C LYS A 97 13.32 12.19 -10.91
N LEU A 98 13.06 10.90 -11.16
CA LEU A 98 11.87 10.20 -10.67
C LEU A 98 11.83 10.21 -9.14
N THR A 99 12.92 9.84 -8.47
CA THR A 99 12.96 9.81 -7.00
C THR A 99 12.67 11.20 -6.42
N LYS A 100 13.28 12.26 -6.96
CA LYS A 100 12.97 13.64 -6.52
C LYS A 100 11.53 14.03 -6.79
N TRP A 101 10.96 13.62 -7.91
CA TRP A 101 9.56 13.87 -8.25
C TRP A 101 8.60 13.15 -7.29
N PHE A 102 8.82 11.87 -7.01
CA PHE A 102 8.04 11.10 -6.03
C PHE A 102 8.11 11.70 -4.63
N ILE A 103 9.30 12.10 -4.17
CA ILE A 103 9.47 12.78 -2.88
C ILE A 103 8.64 14.08 -2.85
N ASN A 104 8.71 14.89 -3.92
CA ASN A 104 7.97 16.14 -3.97
C ASN A 104 6.45 15.93 -4.03
N LEU A 105 5.97 14.85 -4.65
CA LEU A 105 4.56 14.46 -4.63
C LEU A 105 4.10 14.10 -3.21
N ILE A 106 4.89 13.32 -2.47
CA ILE A 106 4.56 12.93 -1.09
C ILE A 106 4.53 14.17 -0.19
N ILE A 107 5.53 15.04 -0.30
CA ILE A 107 5.58 16.31 0.45
C ILE A 107 4.31 17.13 0.17
N LYS A 108 3.94 17.27 -1.11
CA LYS A 108 2.73 18.01 -1.51
C LYS A 108 1.44 17.34 -1.02
N SER A 109 1.39 16.01 -0.91
CA SER A 109 0.21 15.29 -0.39
C SER A 109 0.04 15.45 1.11
N ILE A 110 1.14 15.55 1.87
CA ILE A 110 1.11 15.70 3.32
C ILE A 110 0.90 17.17 3.73
N PHE A 111 1.56 18.12 3.06
CA PHE A 111 1.45 19.55 3.38
C PHE A 111 0.21 20.24 2.79
N LYS A 112 -0.57 19.56 1.93
CA LYS A 112 -1.83 20.08 1.39
C LYS A 112 -3.06 19.58 2.17
N THR A 113 -2.88 19.19 3.43
CA THR A 113 -3.94 19.12 4.44
C THR A 113 -3.70 20.24 5.43
#